data_AF-A0AAW6YED4-F1
#
_entry.id   AF-A0AAW6YED4-F1
#
_cell.length_a   1.000
_cell.length_b   1.000
_cell.length_c   1.000
_cell.angle_alpha   90.00
_cell.angle_beta   90.00
_cell.angle_gamma   90.00
#
_symmetry.space_group_name_H-M   'P 1'
#
loop_
_entity.id
_entity.type
_entity.pdbx_description
1 polymer ?
#
loop_
_entity_poly.entity_id
_entity_poly.type
_entity_poly.pdbx_seq_one_letter_code
_entity_poly.pdbx_strand_id
1 'polypeptide(L)'
;MHITETKSYDRFIDTMFQNKQYQILYKHHLQLFRNYACNGNTSNLENDINNLFSKTNGIPFIFSHITFKNSETNILTNPKKVEYELYQLKQKYFNQFNWHIQHLNPEGILNKFLELNTDLETIAKKYLKQISR
;
A
#
# COMPACT_ATOMS: atom_id res chain seq x y z
N MET A 1 -24.95 -16.04 10.79
CA MET A 1 -23.92 -16.55 9.87
C MET A 1 -22.57 -15.98 10.30
N HIS A 2 -21.79 -16.71 11.10
CA HIS A 2 -20.46 -16.28 11.52
C HIS A 2 -19.51 -16.37 10.32
N ILE A 3 -19.23 -15.23 9.70
CA ILE A 3 -18.11 -15.13 8.77
C ILE A 3 -16.86 -15.23 9.65
N THR A 4 -16.14 -16.35 9.55
CA THR A 4 -14.86 -16.52 10.23
C THR A 4 -13.88 -15.47 9.73
N GLU A 5 -12.99 -14.96 10.59
CA GLU A 5 -12.00 -13.91 10.25
C GLU A 5 -11.26 -14.18 8.94
N THR A 6 -10.97 -15.45 8.66
CA THR A 6 -10.33 -15.92 7.42
C THR A 6 -11.16 -15.61 6.18
N LYS A 7 -12.49 -15.82 6.22
CA LYS A 7 -13.38 -15.56 5.07
C LYS A 7 -13.57 -14.06 4.79
N SER A 8 -13.57 -13.23 5.84
CA SER A 8 -13.58 -11.77 5.69
C SER A 8 -12.26 -11.25 5.11
N TYR A 9 -11.15 -11.87 5.50
CA TYR A 9 -9.81 -11.54 5.04
C TYR A 9 -9.56 -11.97 3.58
N ASP A 10 -9.93 -13.20 3.20
CA ASP A 10 -9.79 -13.68 1.83
C ASP A 10 -10.63 -12.82 0.86
N ARG A 11 -11.86 -12.48 1.28
CA ARG A 11 -12.71 -11.54 0.54
C ARG A 11 -12.10 -10.14 0.47
N PHE A 12 -11.41 -9.67 1.50
CA PHE A 12 -10.72 -8.37 1.49
C PHE A 12 -9.58 -8.36 0.47
N ILE A 13 -8.72 -9.39 0.48
CA ILE A 13 -7.61 -9.55 -0.46
C ILE A 13 -8.14 -9.64 -1.89
N ASP A 14 -9.18 -10.44 -2.12
CA ASP A 14 -9.84 -10.52 -3.42
C ASP A 14 -10.40 -9.15 -3.87
N THR A 15 -11.04 -8.40 -2.97
CA THR A 15 -11.60 -7.08 -3.28
C THR A 15 -10.51 -6.05 -3.60
N MET A 16 -9.39 -6.11 -2.88
CA MET A 16 -8.22 -5.26 -3.08
C MET A 16 -7.57 -5.53 -4.44
N PHE A 17 -7.31 -6.81 -4.74
CA PHE A 17 -6.77 -7.21 -6.03
C PHE A 17 -7.76 -7.02 -7.18
N GLN A 18 -9.06 -6.91 -6.93
CA GLN A 18 -10.07 -6.59 -7.95
C GLN A 18 -10.33 -5.08 -8.08
N ASN A 19 -9.84 -4.25 -7.17
CA ASN A 19 -10.04 -2.80 -7.23
C ASN A 19 -9.25 -2.20 -8.40
N LYS A 20 -9.97 -1.72 -9.42
CA LYS A 20 -9.38 -1.17 -10.66
C LYS A 20 -8.42 0.00 -10.38
N GLN A 21 -8.78 0.89 -9.46
CA GLN A 21 -7.97 2.07 -9.16
C GLN A 21 -6.64 1.68 -8.52
N TYR A 22 -6.69 0.75 -7.55
CA TYR A 22 -5.49 0.17 -6.94
C TYR A 22 -4.57 -0.46 -7.99
N GLN A 23 -5.11 -1.34 -8.85
CA GLN A 23 -4.32 -2.02 -9.88
C GLN A 23 -3.66 -1.04 -10.86
N ILE A 24 -4.39 0.01 -11.29
CA ILE A 24 -3.87 1.01 -12.22
C ILE A 24 -2.68 1.76 -11.58
N LEU A 25 -2.84 2.23 -10.34
CA LEU A 25 -1.79 2.94 -9.64
C LEU A 25 -0.58 2.07 -9.36
N TYR A 26 -0.80 0.83 -8.89
CA TYR A 26 0.28 -0.12 -8.64
C TYR A 26 1.09 -0.39 -9.91
N LYS A 27 0.43 -0.72 -11.02
CA LYS A 27 1.10 -0.98 -12.30
C LYS A 27 1.85 0.25 -12.82
N HIS A 28 1.22 1.42 -12.73
CA HIS A 28 1.81 2.69 -13.16
C HIS A 28 3.11 2.97 -12.41
N HIS A 29 3.08 2.99 -11.07
CA HIS A 29 4.26 3.32 -10.27
C HIS A 29 5.34 2.22 -10.32
N LEU A 30 4.95 0.93 -10.41
CA LEU A 30 5.90 -0.15 -10.60
C LEU A 30 6.69 0.04 -11.90
N GLN A 31 6.01 0.30 -13.01
CA GLN A 31 6.68 0.51 -14.30
C GLN A 31 7.55 1.79 -14.26
N LEU A 32 7.03 2.86 -13.69
CA LEU A 32 7.75 4.14 -13.58
C LEU A 32 9.05 3.98 -12.79
N PHE A 33 9.01 3.33 -11.62
CA PHE A 33 10.18 3.16 -10.76
C PHE A 33 11.17 2.13 -11.33
N ARG A 34 10.69 1.11 -12.04
CA ARG A 34 11.58 0.23 -12.81
C ARG A 34 12.32 0.99 -13.89
N ASN A 35 11.65 1.89 -14.62
CA ASN A 35 12.30 2.72 -15.63
C ASN A 35 13.36 3.64 -15.00
N TYR A 36 13.06 4.25 -13.85
CA TYR A 36 14.06 4.99 -13.07
C TYR A 36 15.24 4.11 -12.69
N ALA A 37 15.01 2.89 -12.24
CA ALA A 37 16.09 1.97 -11.90
C ALA A 37 16.84 1.42 -13.13
N CYS A 38 16.29 1.48 -14.34
CA CYS A 38 17.05 1.15 -15.54
C CYS A 38 18.04 2.25 -15.95
N ASN A 39 17.83 3.50 -15.54
CA ASN A 39 18.63 4.65 -15.98
C ASN A 39 19.24 5.50 -14.84
N GLY A 40 19.01 5.12 -13.58
CA GLY A 40 19.54 5.80 -12.42
C GLY A 40 18.89 7.16 -12.13
N ASN A 41 17.73 7.46 -12.72
CA ASN A 41 17.11 8.78 -12.62
C ASN A 41 16.25 8.92 -11.36
N THR A 42 16.70 9.72 -10.39
CA THR A 42 15.96 10.01 -9.16
C THR A 42 15.24 11.36 -9.18
N SER A 43 15.35 12.14 -10.27
CA SER A 43 14.93 13.57 -10.31
C SER A 43 13.47 13.81 -9.91
N ASN A 44 12.58 12.87 -10.24
CA ASN A 44 11.15 12.98 -9.95
C ASN A 44 10.68 12.05 -8.81
N LEU A 45 11.58 11.27 -8.21
CA LEU A 45 11.22 10.22 -7.28
C LEU A 45 10.42 10.74 -6.08
N GLU A 46 10.80 11.88 -5.52
CA GLU A 46 10.09 12.46 -4.38
C GLU A 46 8.62 12.78 -4.72
N ASN A 47 8.39 13.41 -5.87
CA ASN A 47 7.04 13.73 -6.34
C ASN A 47 6.22 12.46 -6.61
N ASP A 48 6.82 11.46 -7.24
CA ASP A 48 6.10 10.21 -7.53
C ASP A 48 5.84 9.39 -6.27
N ILE A 49 6.70 9.46 -5.25
CA ILE A 49 6.44 8.91 -3.92
C ILE A 49 5.33 9.67 -3.21
N ASN A 50 5.29 11.00 -3.34
CA ASN A 50 4.18 11.81 -2.81
C ASN A 50 2.84 11.39 -3.43
N ASN A 51 2.83 11.08 -4.73
CA ASN A 51 1.65 10.58 -5.44
C ASN A 51 1.28 9.16 -5.01
N LEU A 52 2.27 8.27 -4.91
CA LEU A 52 2.08 6.88 -4.45
C LEU A 52 1.47 6.84 -3.03
N PHE A 53 1.94 7.73 -2.15
CA PHE A 53 1.47 7.90 -0.77
C PHE A 53 0.52 9.10 -0.61
N SER A 54 -0.21 9.48 -1.67
CA SER A 54 -1.14 10.60 -1.61
C SER A 54 -2.25 10.37 -0.59
N LYS A 55 -2.64 11.45 0.09
CA LYS A 55 -3.68 11.43 1.13
C LYS A 55 -5.10 11.23 0.64
N THR A 56 -5.32 11.32 -0.66
CA THR A 56 -6.66 11.36 -1.27
C THR A 56 -6.86 10.28 -2.34
N ASN A 57 -5.78 9.75 -2.90
CA ASN A 57 -5.83 8.77 -3.98
C ASN A 57 -4.59 7.86 -4.05
N GLY A 58 -3.71 7.89 -3.05
CA GLY A 58 -2.54 7.02 -3.01
C GLY A 58 -2.90 5.56 -2.73
N ILE A 59 -1.93 4.66 -2.95
CA ILE A 59 -2.08 3.24 -2.64
C ILE A 59 -2.54 3.02 -1.19
N PRO A 60 -1.92 3.64 -0.17
CA PRO A 60 -2.34 3.40 1.21
C PRO A 60 -3.74 3.97 1.54
N PHE A 61 -4.14 5.07 0.90
CA PHE A 61 -5.49 5.63 1.04
C PHE A 61 -6.55 4.70 0.44
N ILE A 62 -6.32 4.22 -0.78
CA ILE A 62 -7.25 3.28 -1.44
C ILE A 62 -7.33 1.99 -0.63
N PHE A 63 -6.18 1.51 -0.16
CA PHE A 63 -6.08 0.32 0.68
C PHE A 63 -6.90 0.49 1.97
N SER A 64 -6.71 1.57 2.72
CA SER A 64 -7.48 1.82 3.94
C SER A 64 -8.97 1.93 3.64
N HIS A 65 -9.36 2.65 2.59
CA HIS A 65 -10.76 2.81 2.21
C HIS A 65 -11.42 1.48 1.86
N ILE A 66 -10.77 0.60 1.09
CA ILE A 66 -11.29 -0.74 0.81
C ILE A 66 -11.41 -1.57 2.09
N THR A 67 -10.40 -1.49 2.96
CA THR A 67 -10.36 -2.26 4.21
C THR A 67 -11.50 -1.86 5.15
N PHE A 68 -11.71 -0.56 5.34
CA PHE A 68 -12.58 -0.01 6.40
C PHE A 68 -13.94 0.50 5.91
N LYS A 69 -14.13 0.80 4.61
CA LYS A 69 -15.48 1.06 4.07
C LYS A 69 -16.32 -0.22 4.05
N ASN A 70 -15.70 -1.39 3.86
CA ASN A 70 -16.37 -2.66 4.08
C ASN A 70 -16.68 -2.93 5.57
N SER A 71 -16.15 -2.12 6.49
CA SER A 71 -16.37 -2.23 7.94
C SER A 71 -17.26 -1.12 8.51
N GLU A 72 -18.22 -0.58 7.72
CA GLU A 72 -19.17 0.48 8.11
C GLU A 72 -19.95 0.25 9.44
N THR A 73 -19.78 -0.88 10.13
CA THR A 73 -20.29 -1.13 11.48
C THR A 73 -19.30 -0.85 12.62
N ASN A 74 -18.04 -0.48 12.36
CA ASN A 74 -17.00 -0.51 13.41
C ASN A 74 -16.44 0.86 13.83
N ILE A 75 -17.12 1.47 14.80
CA ILE A 75 -16.75 2.69 15.52
C ILE A 75 -15.41 2.59 16.29
N LEU A 76 -14.84 1.38 16.44
CA LEU A 76 -13.59 1.14 17.20
C LEU A 76 -12.31 1.27 16.36
N THR A 77 -12.40 1.17 15.03
CA THR A 77 -11.25 1.41 14.14
C THR A 77 -11.10 2.91 13.89
N ASN A 78 -10.08 3.55 14.47
CA ASN A 78 -9.77 4.96 14.20
C ASN A 78 -9.10 5.08 12.82
N PRO A 79 -9.82 5.48 11.75
CA PRO A 79 -9.29 5.46 10.39
C PRO A 79 -8.10 6.41 10.25
N LYS A 80 -8.10 7.51 11.01
CA LYS A 80 -6.98 8.47 11.07
C LYS A 80 -5.71 7.85 11.65
N LYS A 81 -5.83 6.92 12.61
CA LYS A 81 -4.68 6.22 13.19
C LYS A 81 -4.06 5.23 12.19
N VAL A 82 -4.91 4.52 11.44
CA VAL A 82 -4.44 3.59 10.40
C VAL A 82 -3.83 4.36 9.24
N GLU A 83 -4.50 5.39 8.74
CA GLU A 83 -3.95 6.33 7.76
C GLU A 83 -2.59 6.86 8.20
N TYR A 84 -2.45 7.30 9.46
CA TYR A 84 -1.18 7.77 9.99
C TYR A 84 -0.08 6.69 9.93
N GLU A 85 -0.34 5.46 10.41
CA GLU A 85 0.64 4.36 10.32
C GLU A 85 1.02 4.04 8.87
N LEU A 86 0.05 4.06 7.96
CA LEU A 86 0.28 3.84 6.53
C LEU A 86 1.13 4.96 5.91
N TYR A 87 0.97 6.22 6.33
CA TYR A 87 1.83 7.32 5.87
C TYR A 87 3.25 7.26 6.44
N GLN A 88 3.46 6.65 7.61
CA GLN A 88 4.82 6.47 8.15
C GLN A 88 5.69 5.57 7.25
N LEU A 89 5.08 4.72 6.42
CA LEU A 89 5.79 3.92 5.44
C LEU A 89 6.43 4.76 4.33
N LYS A 90 5.96 5.98 4.08
CA LYS A 90 6.44 6.82 2.97
C LYS A 90 7.95 7.02 2.98
N GLN A 91 8.53 7.38 4.14
CA GLN A 91 9.98 7.63 4.23
C GLN A 91 10.78 6.34 4.05
N LYS A 92 10.29 5.22 4.62
CA LYS A 92 10.90 3.90 4.43
C LYS A 92 10.99 3.57 2.94
N TYR A 93 9.89 3.69 2.21
CA TYR A 93 9.84 3.32 0.80
C TYR A 93 10.55 4.33 -0.11
N PHE A 94 10.54 5.63 0.22
CA PHE A 94 11.39 6.60 -0.46
C PHE A 94 12.86 6.16 -0.44
N ASN A 95 13.39 5.85 0.75
CA ASN A 95 14.78 5.45 0.91
C ASN A 95 15.09 4.15 0.16
N GLN A 96 14.20 3.15 0.24
CA GLN A 96 14.39 1.87 -0.43
C GLN A 96 14.37 2.00 -1.96
N PHE A 97 13.37 2.69 -2.52
CA PHE A 97 13.30 2.91 -3.97
C PHE A 97 14.47 3.75 -4.46
N ASN A 98 14.84 4.81 -3.73
CA ASN A 98 15.99 5.64 -4.07
C ASN A 98 17.28 4.82 -4.16
N TRP A 99 17.52 3.94 -3.18
CA TRP A 99 18.69 3.06 -3.21
C TRP A 99 18.68 2.15 -4.45
N HIS A 100 17.57 1.48 -4.74
CA HIS A 100 17.49 0.58 -5.90
C HIS A 100 17.62 1.32 -7.23
N ILE A 101 17.10 2.56 -7.32
CA ILE A 101 17.23 3.39 -8.51
C ILE A 101 18.70 3.78 -8.72
N GLN A 102 19.37 4.28 -7.68
CA GLN A 102 20.78 4.68 -7.74
C GLN A 102 21.74 3.53 -8.08
N HIS A 103 21.38 2.29 -7.73
CA HIS A 103 22.18 1.08 -7.97
C HIS A 103 21.76 0.31 -9.23
N LEU A 104 20.98 0.94 -10.11
CA LEU A 104 20.52 0.35 -11.36
C LEU A 104 19.85 -1.02 -11.20
N ASN A 105 18.99 -1.16 -10.20
CA ASN A 105 18.42 -2.45 -9.77
C ASN A 105 16.90 -2.52 -9.97
N PRO A 106 16.41 -2.73 -11.21
CA PRO A 106 14.98 -2.77 -11.51
C PRO A 106 14.25 -3.98 -10.92
N GLU A 107 14.94 -5.11 -10.69
CA GLU A 107 14.33 -6.27 -10.02
C GLU A 107 14.12 -6.02 -8.53
N GLY A 108 15.02 -5.26 -7.91
CA GLY A 108 14.84 -4.76 -6.55
C GLY A 108 13.58 -3.91 -6.38
N ILE A 109 13.21 -3.12 -7.39
CA ILE A 109 11.94 -2.35 -7.37
C ILE A 109 10.74 -3.26 -7.23
N LEU A 110 10.66 -4.35 -8.01
CA LEU A 110 9.56 -5.31 -7.91
C LEU A 110 9.43 -5.87 -6.48
N ASN A 111 10.55 -6.29 -5.91
CA ASN A 111 10.58 -6.80 -4.54
C ASN A 111 10.10 -5.76 -3.53
N LYS A 112 10.45 -4.48 -3.70
CA LYS A 112 9.99 -3.40 -2.81
C LYS A 112 8.51 -3.10 -2.94
N PHE A 113 7.91 -3.27 -4.12
CA PHE A 113 6.45 -3.21 -4.24
C PHE A 113 5.75 -4.39 -3.54
N LEU A 114 6.33 -5.60 -3.58
CA LEU A 114 5.79 -6.75 -2.83
C LEU A 114 5.91 -6.55 -1.31
N GLU A 115 7.03 -6.01 -0.84
CA GLU A 115 7.22 -5.61 0.55
C GLU A 115 6.21 -4.55 0.98
N LEU A 116 5.97 -3.53 0.13
CA LEU A 116 4.95 -2.50 0.39
C LEU A 116 3.58 -3.13 0.59
N ASN A 117 3.14 -4.00 -0.30
CA ASN A 117 1.86 -4.69 -0.15
C ASN A 117 1.78 -5.48 1.16
N THR A 118 2.86 -6.18 1.52
CA THR A 118 2.94 -6.97 2.75
C THR A 118 2.84 -6.09 4.01
N ASP A 119 3.49 -4.93 4.02
CA ASP A 119 3.40 -3.97 5.12
C ASP A 119 1.99 -3.39 5.25
N LEU A 120 1.37 -3.00 4.13
CA LEU A 120 -0.01 -2.49 4.11
C LEU A 120 -0.98 -3.54 4.68
N GLU A 121 -0.85 -4.80 4.24
CA GLU A 121 -1.62 -5.94 4.77
C GLU A 121 -1.40 -6.16 6.26
N THR A 122 -0.14 -6.11 6.72
CA THR A 122 0.20 -6.34 8.12
C THR A 122 -0.42 -5.28 9.02
N ILE A 123 -0.38 -4.01 8.59
CA ILE A 123 -1.04 -2.91 9.30
C ILE A 123 -2.56 -3.15 9.33
N ALA A 124 -3.21 -3.45 8.20
CA ALA A 124 -4.65 -3.74 8.22
C ALA A 124 -5.02 -4.89 9.16
N LYS A 125 -4.29 -6.02 9.09
CA LYS A 125 -4.53 -7.20 9.96
C LYS A 125 -4.43 -6.86 11.44
N LYS A 126 -3.45 -6.04 11.84
CA LYS A 126 -3.28 -5.60 13.23
C LYS A 126 -4.53 -4.90 13.76
N TYR A 127 -5.16 -4.08 12.92
CA TYR A 127 -6.37 -3.33 13.29
C TYR A 127 -7.65 -4.15 13.14
N LEU A 128 -7.70 -5.10 12.21
CA LEU A 128 -8.83 -6.03 12.07
C LEU A 128 -8.88 -7.05 13.22
N LYS A 129 -7.75 -7.60 13.68
CA LYS A 129 -7.69 -8.56 14.81
C LYS A 129 -8.05 -7.96 16.17
N GLN A 130 -8.00 -6.63 16.31
CA GLN A 130 -8.46 -5.96 17.53
C GLN A 130 -9.99 -5.94 17.66
N ILE A 131 -10.71 -6.32 16.60
CA ILE A 131 -12.18 -6.30 16.53
C ILE A 131 -12.79 -7.59 17.10
N SER A 132 -12.04 -8.68 17.12
CA SER A 132 -12.54 -10.03 17.37
C SER A 132 -12.20 -10.59 18.75
N ARG A 133 -11.61 -9.77 19.63
CA ARG A 133 -11.44 -10.03 21.06
C ARG A 133 -12.40 -9.15 21.85
#